data_AF-A0A7R8H201-F1
#
_entry.id   AF-A0A7R8H201-F1
#
_cell.length_a   1.000
_cell.length_b   1.000
_cell.length_c   1.000
_cell.angle_alpha   90.00
_cell.angle_beta   90.00
_cell.angle_gamma   90.00
#
_symmetry.space_group_name_H-M   'P 1'
#
loop_
_entity.id
_entity.type
_entity.pdbx_description
1 polymer ?
#
loop_
_entity_poly.entity_id
_entity_poly.type
_entity_poly.pdbx_seq_one_letter_code
_entity_poly.pdbx_strand_id
1 'polypeptide(L)'
;MPKNKNVGKPRSYKLAPGVTTPIEVEASKHVFVEKKVGGTKNGGTRMLHVKKLKNDFPTMERLVHRITNKPKKLSCRVCPSLTPGTIPVILEGIHKGKITVILKEFSSGIFCISGPFKRNNFLIRKINQRYLLAI
;
A
#
# COMPACT_ATOMS: atom_id res chain seq x y z
N MET A 1 -25.56 -22.82 9.12
CA MET A 1 -25.86 -21.44 8.67
C MET A 1 -25.24 -20.45 9.64
N PRO A 2 -24.16 -19.73 9.30
CA PRO A 2 -23.60 -18.75 10.23
C PRO A 2 -24.56 -17.56 10.35
N LYS A 3 -25.09 -17.34 11.55
CA LYS A 3 -26.03 -16.26 11.84
C LYS A 3 -25.34 -14.91 11.60
N ASN A 4 -25.95 -14.10 10.72
CA ASN A 4 -25.52 -12.75 10.40
C ASN A 4 -25.52 -11.89 11.68
N LYS A 5 -24.35 -11.36 12.08
CA LYS A 5 -24.16 -10.53 13.28
C LYS A 5 -24.88 -9.16 13.23
N ASN A 6 -25.62 -8.89 12.15
CA ASN A 6 -26.43 -7.68 11.99
C ASN A 6 -27.94 -7.90 12.20
N VAL A 7 -28.37 -9.09 12.62
CA VAL A 7 -29.76 -9.32 13.03
C VAL A 7 -29.97 -8.68 14.40
N GLY A 8 -30.54 -7.47 14.42
CA GLY A 8 -30.92 -6.77 15.66
C GLY A 8 -30.33 -5.37 15.86
N LYS A 9 -29.46 -4.87 14.98
CA LYS A 9 -29.12 -3.43 15.02
C LYS A 9 -30.27 -2.63 14.38
N PRO A 10 -30.91 -1.69 15.07
CA PRO A 10 -31.88 -0.81 14.43
C PRO A 10 -31.16 -0.08 13.31
N ARG A 11 -31.67 -0.25 12.10
CA ARG A 11 -31.19 0.49 10.94
C ARG A 11 -31.46 1.96 11.19
N SER A 12 -30.42 2.79 11.14
CA SER A 12 -30.44 4.24 11.39
C SER A 12 -31.16 5.06 10.30
N TYR A 13 -32.16 4.48 9.63
CA TYR A 13 -32.98 5.20 8.64
C TYR A 13 -34.43 5.33 9.12
N LYS A 14 -34.62 5.95 10.28
CA LYS A 14 -35.75 6.88 10.41
C LYS A 14 -35.16 8.28 10.38
N LEU A 15 -34.73 8.71 9.19
CA LEU A 15 -34.58 10.14 8.93
C LEU A 15 -36.00 10.68 8.85
N ALA A 16 -36.40 11.50 9.82
CA ALA A 16 -37.67 12.21 9.77
C ALA A 16 -37.75 12.99 8.43
N PRO A 17 -38.91 13.03 7.75
CA PRO A 17 -39.05 13.83 6.54
C PRO A 17 -38.87 15.31 6.92
N GLY A 18 -37.72 15.90 6.57
CA GLY A 18 -37.45 17.32 6.80
C GLY A 18 -36.09 17.68 7.44
N VAL A 19 -35.19 16.73 7.72
CA VAL A 19 -33.83 17.06 8.21
C VAL A 19 -32.83 16.96 7.08
N THR A 20 -32.65 18.06 6.34
CA THR A 20 -31.44 18.30 5.55
C THR A 20 -30.30 18.55 6.53
N THR A 21 -29.47 17.55 6.81
CA THR A 21 -28.16 17.80 7.42
C THR A 21 -27.45 18.83 6.55
N PRO A 22 -26.95 19.97 7.06
CA PRO A 22 -26.15 20.87 6.25
C PRO A 22 -24.96 20.04 5.78
N ILE A 23 -24.91 19.79 4.48
CA ILE A 23 -23.70 19.27 3.86
C ILE A 23 -22.68 20.37 4.12
N GLU A 24 -21.71 20.12 4.99
CA GLU A 24 -20.54 20.99 5.10
C GLU A 24 -19.88 20.98 3.72
N VAL A 25 -20.18 22.01 2.93
CA VAL A 25 -19.56 22.23 1.64
C VAL A 25 -18.11 22.57 1.98
N GLU A 26 -17.23 21.58 1.87
CA GLU A 26 -15.79 21.79 2.01
C GLU A 26 -15.41 23.01 1.17
N ALA A 27 -14.84 24.03 1.83
CA ALA A 27 -14.44 25.27 1.17
C ALA A 27 -13.58 24.94 -0.06
N SER A 28 -13.99 25.45 -1.23
CA SER A 28 -13.30 25.16 -2.48
C SER A 28 -11.86 25.66 -2.40
N LYS A 29 -10.90 24.79 -2.76
CA LYS A 29 -9.48 25.15 -2.79
C LYS A 29 -9.29 26.36 -3.70
N HIS A 30 -8.70 27.45 -3.18
CA HIS A 30 -8.48 28.67 -3.95
C HIS A 30 -7.66 28.38 -5.22
N VAL A 31 -8.20 28.79 -6.36
CA VAL A 31 -7.57 28.59 -7.68
C VAL A 31 -6.33 29.48 -7.84
N PHE A 32 -6.37 30.65 -7.21
CA PHE A 32 -5.31 31.66 -7.20
C PHE A 32 -4.80 31.90 -5.79
N VAL A 33 -3.50 32.14 -5.68
CA VAL A 33 -2.84 32.62 -4.46
C VAL A 33 -2.25 33.99 -4.75
N GLU A 34 -2.56 34.95 -3.88
CA GLU A 34 -1.92 36.25 -3.87
C GLU A 34 -0.46 36.10 -3.43
N LYS A 35 0.46 36.44 -4.33
CA LYS A 35 1.88 36.50 -4.02
C LYS A 35 2.32 37.96 -3.99
N LYS A 36 2.94 38.37 -2.89
CA LYS A 36 3.59 39.67 -2.81
C LYS A 36 4.77 39.70 -3.79
N VAL A 37 4.82 40.72 -4.64
CA VAL A 37 5.87 40.89 -5.64
C VAL A 37 6.77 42.03 -5.20
N GLY A 38 8.09 41.78 -5.18
CA GLY A 38 9.08 42.76 -4.74
C GLY A 38 9.25 43.93 -5.73
N GLY A 39 9.68 45.08 -5.21
CA GLY A 39 10.01 46.29 -5.96
C GLY A 39 9.00 47.43 -5.75
N THR A 40 9.51 48.65 -5.54
CA THR A 40 8.73 49.84 -5.14
C THR A 40 7.71 50.30 -6.18
N LYS A 41 7.90 49.96 -7.47
CA LYS A 41 7.02 50.33 -8.59
C LYS A 41 6.18 49.17 -9.15
N ASN A 42 6.21 47.99 -8.51
CA ASN A 42 5.61 46.76 -9.04
C ASN A 42 4.20 46.43 -8.53
N GLY A 43 3.53 47.35 -7.83
CA GLY A 43 2.12 47.22 -7.44
C GLY A 43 1.82 46.21 -6.32
N GLY A 44 2.83 45.70 -5.62
CA GLY A 44 2.69 44.99 -4.34
C GLY A 44 2.28 43.52 -4.41
N THR A 45 1.21 43.15 -5.12
CA THR A 45 0.68 41.77 -5.16
C THR A 45 0.31 41.34 -6.57
N ARG A 46 0.53 40.06 -6.89
CA ARG A 46 0.02 39.40 -8.10
C ARG A 46 -0.73 38.14 -7.75
N MET A 47 -1.88 37.94 -8.37
CA MET A 47 -2.60 36.68 -8.30
C MET A 47 -1.92 35.65 -9.22
N LEU A 48 -1.52 34.52 -8.65
CA LEU A 48 -0.91 33.43 -9.39
C LEU A 48 -1.69 32.14 -9.19
N HIS A 49 -1.96 31.41 -10.26
CA HIS A 49 -2.58 30.09 -10.19
C HIS A 49 -1.75 29.14 -9.30
N VAL A 50 -2.42 28.38 -8.43
CA VAL A 50 -1.76 27.39 -7.55
C VAL A 50 -1.09 26.28 -8.36
N LYS A 51 -1.80 25.77 -9.36
CA LYS A 51 -1.27 24.80 -10.33
C LYS A 51 -1.39 25.42 -11.71
N LYS A 52 -0.24 25.70 -12.33
CA LYS A 52 -0.21 26.23 -13.70
C LYS A 52 -0.86 25.22 -14.66
N LEU A 53 -1.61 25.75 -15.61
CA LEU A 53 -2.17 24.97 -16.71
C LEU A 53 -1.03 24.47 -17.62
N LYS A 54 -1.25 23.35 -18.29
CA LYS A 54 -0.34 22.88 -19.33
C LYS A 54 -0.43 23.82 -20.53
N ASN A 55 0.70 24.14 -21.15
CA ASN A 55 0.75 24.97 -22.36
C ASN A 55 0.54 24.15 -23.64
N ASP A 56 0.83 22.86 -23.58
CA ASP A 56 0.78 21.95 -24.72
C ASP A 56 -0.27 20.85 -24.47
N PHE A 57 -1.16 20.66 -25.44
CA PHE A 57 -2.29 19.74 -25.39
C PHE A 57 -2.26 18.82 -26.61
N PRO A 58 -2.50 17.51 -26.43
CA PRO A 58 -2.52 16.59 -27.55
C PRO A 58 -3.73 16.86 -28.45
N THR A 59 -3.58 16.67 -29.76
CA THR A 59 -4.68 16.80 -30.74
C THR A 59 -5.81 15.81 -30.50
N MET A 60 -5.50 14.63 -29.95
CA MET A 60 -6.47 13.63 -29.54
C MET A 60 -6.17 13.13 -28.13
N GLU A 61 -7.20 13.01 -27.29
CA GLU A 61 -7.05 12.44 -25.96
C GLU A 61 -6.81 10.93 -26.02
N ARG A 62 -5.83 10.43 -25.27
CA ARG A 62 -5.62 8.99 -25.13
C ARG A 62 -6.78 8.40 -24.32
N LEU A 63 -7.43 7.39 -24.89
CA LEU A 63 -8.42 6.59 -24.17
C LEU A 63 -7.78 5.97 -22.92
N VAL A 64 -8.25 6.36 -21.74
CA VAL A 64 -7.80 5.78 -20.47
C VAL A 64 -8.46 4.43 -20.28
N HIS A 65 -7.67 3.38 -20.07
CA HIS A 65 -8.21 2.07 -19.75
C HIS A 65 -8.95 2.13 -18.42
N ARG A 66 -10.26 1.85 -18.43
CA ARG A 66 -11.05 1.79 -17.21
C ARG A 66 -10.65 0.53 -16.42
N ILE A 67 -10.11 0.71 -15.23
CA ILE A 67 -9.86 -0.39 -14.29
C ILE A 67 -11.20 -0.73 -13.64
N THR A 68 -11.88 -1.77 -14.13
CA THR A 68 -13.18 -2.21 -13.60
C THR A 68 -13.05 -2.89 -12.23
N ASN A 69 -11.93 -3.57 -11.99
CA ASN A 69 -11.62 -4.25 -10.74
C ASN A 69 -10.39 -3.63 -10.10
N LYS A 70 -10.56 -3.00 -8.93
CA LYS A 70 -9.40 -2.53 -8.14
C LYS A 70 -8.53 -3.74 -7.78
N PRO A 71 -7.22 -3.73 -8.07
CA PRO A 71 -6.36 -4.82 -7.66
C PRO A 71 -6.41 -4.94 -6.14
N LYS A 72 -6.67 -6.15 -5.64
CA LYS A 72 -6.64 -6.41 -4.20
C LYS A 72 -5.22 -6.17 -3.70
N LYS A 73 -5.09 -5.51 -2.54
CA LYS A 73 -3.79 -5.43 -1.86
C LYS A 73 -3.29 -6.86 -1.62
N LEU A 74 -2.10 -7.18 -2.12
CA LEU A 74 -1.48 -8.48 -1.91
C LEU A 74 -1.20 -8.63 -0.41
N SER A 75 -1.97 -9.49 0.27
CA SER A 75 -1.67 -9.88 1.64
C SER A 75 -0.58 -10.95 1.62
N CYS A 76 0.60 -10.62 2.14
CA CYS A 76 1.67 -11.59 2.33
C CYS A 76 1.28 -12.52 3.49
N ARG A 77 0.65 -13.65 3.18
CA ARG A 77 0.28 -14.66 4.18
C ARG A 77 1.44 -15.61 4.39
N VAL A 78 1.92 -15.65 5.63
CA VAL A 78 3.02 -16.52 6.02
C VAL A 78 2.52 -17.78 6.71
N CYS A 79 3.20 -18.90 6.46
CA CYS A 79 2.89 -20.18 7.08
C CYS A 79 3.17 -20.12 8.59
N PRO A 80 2.26 -20.58 9.44
CA PRO A 80 2.44 -20.52 10.89
C PRO A 80 3.60 -21.38 11.40
N SER A 81 4.01 -22.41 10.65
CA SER A 81 5.16 -23.25 10.97
C SER A 81 6.51 -22.58 10.71
N LEU A 82 6.56 -21.53 9.88
CA LEU A 82 7.80 -20.83 9.54
C LEU A 82 7.94 -19.59 10.41
N THR A 83 8.41 -19.78 11.64
CA THR A 83 8.68 -18.67 12.56
C THR A 83 10.18 -18.35 12.63
N PRO A 84 10.58 -17.11 12.95
CA PRO A 84 11.97 -16.79 13.26
C PRO A 84 12.55 -17.75 14.30
N GLY A 85 13.71 -18.34 14.02
CA GLY A 85 14.35 -19.38 14.84
C GLY A 85 14.03 -20.80 14.40
N THR A 86 13.02 -21.02 13.56
CA THR A 86 12.71 -22.35 12.99
C THR A 86 13.83 -22.79 12.04
N ILE A 87 14.02 -24.10 11.94
CA ILE A 87 15.05 -24.74 11.11
C ILE A 87 14.40 -25.33 9.84
N PRO A 88 14.37 -24.60 8.70
CA PRO A 88 13.87 -25.15 7.46
C PRO A 88 14.93 -25.87 6.63
N VAL A 89 14.47 -26.85 5.85
CA VAL A 89 15.21 -27.41 4.71
C VAL A 89 14.84 -26.67 3.44
N ILE A 90 15.85 -26.25 2.69
CA ILE A 90 15.65 -25.59 1.40
C ILE A 90 15.38 -26.65 0.33
N LEU A 91 14.30 -26.48 -0.42
CA LEU A 91 13.86 -27.41 -1.46
C LEU A 91 14.40 -27.07 -2.85
N GLU A 92 14.74 -25.79 -3.11
CA GLU A 92 15.20 -25.33 -4.42
C GLU A 92 16.47 -24.46 -4.39
N GLY A 93 17.22 -24.39 -5.51
CA GLY A 93 18.45 -23.61 -5.69
C GLY A 93 19.77 -24.39 -5.53
N ILE A 94 20.85 -23.65 -5.23
CA ILE A 94 22.20 -24.21 -4.99
C ILE A 94 22.32 -24.83 -3.59
N HIS A 95 21.40 -24.49 -2.68
CA HIS A 95 21.43 -24.91 -1.29
C HIS A 95 20.32 -25.91 -0.95
N LYS A 96 19.83 -26.65 -1.96
CA LYS A 96 18.86 -27.74 -1.79
C LYS A 96 19.36 -28.75 -0.75
N GLY A 97 18.46 -29.24 0.09
CA GLY A 97 18.75 -30.25 1.12
C GLY A 97 19.55 -29.72 2.30
N LYS A 98 19.96 -28.44 2.31
CA LYS A 98 20.67 -27.87 3.45
C LYS A 98 19.69 -27.46 4.55
N ILE A 99 20.09 -27.79 5.77
CA ILE A 99 19.43 -27.36 7.00
C ILE A 99 19.86 -25.91 7.26
N THR A 100 18.92 -25.03 7.50
CA THR A 100 19.18 -23.59 7.70
C THR A 100 18.31 -23.05 8.83
N VAL A 101 18.55 -21.82 9.26
CA VAL A 101 17.84 -21.13 10.36
C VAL A 101 17.18 -19.87 9.83
N ILE A 102 15.90 -19.67 10.12
CA ILE A 102 15.19 -18.44 9.78
C ILE A 102 15.57 -17.35 10.77
N LEU A 103 15.99 -16.19 10.27
CA LEU A 103 16.30 -15.03 11.11
C LEU A 103 15.10 -14.10 11.30
N LYS A 104 14.46 -13.72 10.19
CA LYS A 104 13.39 -12.72 10.19
C LYS A 104 12.54 -12.83 8.92
N GLU A 105 11.26 -12.53 9.05
CA GLU A 105 10.36 -12.28 7.92
C GLU A 105 10.41 -10.80 7.49
N PHE A 106 10.47 -10.54 6.18
CA PHE A 106 10.33 -9.20 5.62
C PHE A 106 8.85 -8.85 5.35
N SER A 107 8.54 -7.55 5.28
CA SER A 107 7.19 -7.07 4.93
C SER A 107 6.67 -7.56 3.58
N SER A 108 7.56 -8.05 2.71
CA SER A 108 7.21 -8.69 1.44
C SER A 108 6.76 -10.16 1.56
N GLY A 109 6.78 -10.77 2.75
CA GLY A 109 6.49 -12.21 2.95
C GLY A 109 7.62 -13.15 2.53
N ILE A 110 8.85 -12.65 2.51
CA ILE A 110 10.06 -13.40 2.16
C ILE A 110 10.89 -13.56 3.44
N PHE A 111 11.56 -14.69 3.61
CA PHE A 111 12.38 -14.96 4.79
C PHE A 111 13.84 -14.61 4.56
N CYS A 112 14.43 -13.97 5.57
CA CYS A 112 15.87 -13.91 5.75
C CYS A 112 16.32 -15.21 6.41
N ILE A 113 17.16 -15.97 5.73
CA ILE A 113 17.67 -17.26 6.21
C ILE A 113 19.17 -17.16 6.35
N SER A 114 19.69 -17.76 7.41
CA SER A 114 21.11 -17.98 7.63
C SER A 114 21.34 -19.46 7.90
N GLY A 115 22.46 -19.97 7.44
CA GLY A 115 23.02 -21.23 7.92
C GLY A 115 24.39 -20.87 8.47
N PRO A 116 24.81 -21.39 9.63
CA PRO A 116 26.15 -21.11 10.14
C PRO A 116 27.18 -21.45 9.06
N PHE A 117 27.87 -20.44 8.50
CA PHE A 117 28.70 -20.61 7.31
C PHE A 117 29.74 -21.71 7.50
N LYS A 118 30.35 -21.75 8.70
CA LYS A 118 31.33 -22.75 9.11
C LYS A 118 30.84 -24.20 9.05
N ARG A 119 29.54 -24.46 9.20
CA ARG A 119 28.98 -25.82 9.14
C ARG A 119 28.36 -26.15 7.79
N ASN A 120 27.55 -25.25 7.25
CA ASN A 120 26.65 -25.60 6.14
C ASN A 120 27.03 -24.91 4.83
N ASN A 121 28.08 -24.08 4.80
CA ASN A 121 28.47 -23.24 3.65
C ASN A 121 27.25 -22.52 3.05
N PHE A 122 26.48 -21.90 3.92
CA PHE A 122 25.32 -21.10 3.57
C PHE A 122 25.53 -19.69 4.13
N LEU A 123 25.27 -18.67 3.32
CA LEU A 123 25.37 -17.27 3.73
C LEU A 123 23.96 -16.72 3.96
N ILE A 124 23.85 -15.56 4.61
CA ILE A 124 22.56 -14.86 4.76
C ILE A 124 21.93 -14.62 3.38
N ARG A 125 20.73 -15.16 3.17
CA ARG A 125 20.00 -15.16 1.89
C ARG A 125 18.52 -14.89 2.09
N LYS A 126 17.89 -14.23 1.10
CA LYS A 126 16.44 -14.08 1.04
C LYS A 126 15.83 -15.25 0.29
N ILE A 127 14.90 -15.97 0.90
CA ILE A 127 14.24 -17.14 0.30
C ILE A 127 12.73 -17.04 0.49
N ASN A 128 11.99 -17.39 -0.57
CA ASN A 128 10.54 -17.46 -0.53
C ASN A 128 10.08 -18.68 0.29
N GLN A 129 9.10 -18.47 1.16
CA GLN A 129 8.39 -19.49 1.93
C GLN A 129 8.09 -20.78 1.18
N ARG A 130 7.71 -20.71 -0.10
CA ARG A 130 7.31 -21.89 -0.88
C ARG A 130 8.42 -22.93 -1.04
N TYR A 131 9.68 -22.50 -0.92
CA TYR A 131 10.84 -23.38 -1.09
C TYR A 131 11.42 -23.84 0.25
N LEU A 132 10.70 -23.64 1.34
CA LEU A 132 11.09 -24.01 2.69
C LEU A 132 10.18 -25.10 3.21
N LEU A 133 10.78 -26.20 3.66
CA LEU A 133 10.10 -27.21 4.43
C LEU A 133 10.45 -27.01 5.91
N ALA A 134 9.45 -26.70 6.73
CA ALA A 134 9.61 -26.69 8.18
C ALA A 134 9.63 -28.15 8.69
N ILE A 135 10.64 -28.49 9.47
CA ILE A 135 10.74 -29.76 10.23
C ILE A 135 10.19 -29.53 11.64
#